data_AF-A0A087SZ91-F1
#
_entry.id   AF-A0A087SZ91-F1
#
_cell.length_a   1.000
_cell.length_b   1.000
_cell.length_c   1.000
_cell.angle_alpha   90.00
_cell.angle_beta   90.00
_cell.angle_gamma   90.00
#
_symmetry.space_group_name_H-M   'P 1'
#
loop_
_entity.id
_entity.type
_entity.pdbx_description
1 polymer ?
#
loop_
_entity_poly.entity_id
_entity_poly.type
_entity_poly.pdbx_seq_one_letter_code
_entity_poly.pdbx_strand_id
1 'polypeptide(L)'
;MMCNWSCPKPDCSYEETAMEIDREFLQDLRELKQILEKDTFDELKAYVLSSLRSKLPDRTYSDLDANFKFIEPLRQGRWSEKDLQKFLEVYTSSASHMQLFRSDSHLLEVWERYMSTMSSFILKMFHQ
;
A
#
# COMPACT_ATOMS: atom_id res chain seq x y z
N MET A 1 5.47 14.89 6.67
CA MET A 1 6.11 14.36 7.89
C MET A 1 5.59 12.94 8.09
N MET A 2 6.39 12.01 8.62
CA MET A 2 6.04 10.58 8.77
C MET A 2 5.00 10.35 9.88
N CYS A 3 3.92 11.13 9.93
CA CYS A 3 2.93 11.07 11.01
C CYS A 3 2.30 9.68 11.15
N ASN A 4 2.23 8.93 10.05
CA ASN A 4 1.66 7.59 10.00
C ASN A 4 2.63 6.50 10.48
N TRP A 5 3.91 6.80 10.77
CA TRP A 5 4.86 5.85 11.39
C TRP A 5 5.18 6.21 12.85
N SER A 6 4.64 7.34 13.32
CA SER A 6 4.74 7.79 14.70
C SER A 6 3.54 7.29 15.52
N CYS A 7 3.73 7.18 16.83
CA CYS A 7 2.64 6.83 17.74
C CYS A 7 1.50 7.87 17.61
N PRO A 8 0.24 7.45 17.37
CA PRO A 8 -0.89 8.37 17.22
C PRO A 8 -1.43 8.88 18.57
N LYS A 9 -0.93 8.38 19.71
CA LYS A 9 -1.44 8.74 21.04
C LYS A 9 -0.93 10.13 21.45
N PRO A 10 -1.82 11.12 21.66
CA PRO A 10 -1.42 12.48 22.02
C PRO A 10 -0.84 12.58 23.44
N ASP A 11 -1.18 11.64 24.33
CA ASP A 11 -0.76 11.62 25.75
C ASP A 11 0.44 10.68 26.01
N CYS A 12 1.30 10.43 25.02
CA CYS A 12 2.48 9.59 25.23
C CYS A 12 3.42 10.30 26.23
N SER A 13 3.46 9.84 27.49
CA SER A 13 4.10 10.52 28.62
C SER A 13 5.63 10.38 28.66
N TYR A 14 6.28 10.18 27.53
CA TYR A 14 7.74 10.12 27.45
C TYR A 14 8.24 11.44 26.86
N GLU A 15 8.42 12.42 27.76
CA GLU A 15 9.22 13.60 27.45
C GLU A 15 10.63 13.16 27.04
N GLU A 16 11.17 13.86 26.04
CA GLU A 16 12.50 13.71 25.43
C GLU A 16 12.65 12.61 24.37
N THR A 17 11.98 12.74 23.22
CA THR A 17 12.65 13.01 21.92
C THR A 17 11.64 13.02 20.78
N ALA A 18 11.86 13.90 19.79
CA ALA A 18 10.98 14.04 18.64
C ALA A 18 10.75 12.69 17.93
N MET A 19 9.48 12.29 17.80
CA MET A 19 9.00 11.18 16.98
C MET A 19 9.55 9.81 17.36
N GLU A 20 9.13 9.27 18.51
CA GLU A 20 9.29 7.83 18.75
C GLU A 20 8.57 7.05 17.64
N ILE A 21 9.37 6.28 16.90
CA ILE A 21 8.88 5.34 15.90
C ILE A 21 8.01 4.33 16.63
N ASP A 22 6.82 4.07 16.10
CA ASP A 22 5.87 3.16 16.71
C ASP A 22 6.39 1.70 16.63
N ARG A 23 6.98 1.23 17.73
CA ARG A 23 7.62 -0.08 17.80
C ARG A 23 6.60 -1.22 17.68
N GLU A 24 5.39 -1.04 18.21
CA GLU A 24 4.31 -2.02 18.10
C GLU A 24 3.91 -2.15 16.63
N PHE A 25 3.69 -1.03 15.94
CA PHE A 25 3.42 -1.04 14.51
C PHE A 25 4.54 -1.69 13.68
N LEU A 26 5.81 -1.39 13.98
CA LEU A 26 6.94 -2.04 13.29
C LEU A 26 6.99 -3.55 13.51
N GLN A 27 6.51 -4.03 14.67
CA GLN A 27 6.38 -5.45 14.92
C GLN A 27 5.23 -6.03 14.09
N ASP A 28 4.08 -5.36 14.06
CA ASP A 28 2.90 -5.77 13.29
C ASP A 28 3.16 -5.78 11.77
N LEU A 29 4.04 -4.91 11.27
CA LEU A 29 4.47 -4.94 9.86
C LEU A 29 5.03 -6.30 9.43
N ARG A 30 5.58 -7.09 10.36
CA ARG A 30 6.09 -8.44 10.06
C ARG A 30 4.96 -9.40 9.70
N GLU A 31 3.75 -9.15 10.18
CA GLU A 31 2.57 -9.98 9.92
C GLU A 31 2.05 -9.80 8.49
N LEU A 32 2.27 -8.63 7.89
CA LEU A 32 1.95 -8.34 6.48
C LEU A 32 2.70 -9.25 5.49
N LYS A 33 3.74 -9.99 5.93
CA LYS A 33 4.44 -10.97 5.08
C LYS A 33 3.49 -12.03 4.51
N GLN A 34 2.37 -12.30 5.17
CA GLN A 34 1.34 -13.25 4.70
C GLN A 34 0.74 -12.82 3.34
N ILE A 35 0.77 -11.52 3.03
CA ILE A 35 0.32 -10.99 1.73
C ILE A 35 1.23 -11.45 0.58
N LEU A 36 2.49 -11.79 0.89
CA LEU A 36 3.45 -12.28 -0.09
C LEU A 36 3.25 -13.77 -0.41
N GLU A 37 2.38 -14.47 0.34
CA GLU A 37 1.98 -15.83 -0.02
C GLU A 37 1.25 -15.79 -1.36
N LYS A 38 1.55 -16.77 -2.21
CA LYS A 38 1.13 -16.76 -3.62
C LYS A 38 -0.38 -16.57 -3.77
N ASP A 39 -1.17 -17.34 -3.04
CA ASP A 39 -2.64 -17.33 -3.17
C ASP A 39 -3.23 -16.00 -2.70
N THR A 40 -2.71 -15.45 -1.60
CA THR A 40 -3.08 -14.14 -1.06
C THR A 40 -2.72 -13.00 -2.02
N PHE A 41 -1.54 -13.07 -2.63
CA PHE A 41 -1.09 -12.10 -3.63
C PHE A 41 -1.94 -12.17 -4.91
N ASP A 42 -2.25 -13.38 -5.37
CA ASP A 42 -3.07 -13.60 -6.57
C ASP A 42 -4.51 -13.11 -6.35
N GLU A 43 -5.07 -13.29 -5.14
CA GLU A 43 -6.36 -12.71 -4.73
C GLU A 43 -6.35 -11.17 -4.79
N LEU A 44 -5.34 -10.54 -4.17
CA LEU A 44 -5.18 -9.08 -4.23
C LEU A 44 -5.05 -8.59 -5.66
N LYS A 45 -4.21 -9.25 -6.47
CA LYS A 45 -4.01 -8.93 -7.88
C LYS A 45 -5.33 -8.97 -8.64
N ALA A 46 -6.14 -10.00 -8.44
CA ALA A 46 -7.44 -10.13 -9.10
C ALA A 46 -8.39 -8.98 -8.74
N TYR A 47 -8.50 -8.62 -7.46
CA TYR A 47 -9.33 -7.49 -7.01
C TYR A 47 -8.87 -6.16 -7.61
N VAL A 48 -7.56 -5.91 -7.63
CA VAL A 48 -6.99 -4.67 -8.16
C VAL A 48 -7.20 -4.56 -9.67
N LEU A 49 -6.89 -5.63 -10.42
CA LEU A 49 -7.08 -5.64 -11.87
C LEU A 49 -8.55 -5.52 -12.27
N SER A 50 -9.45 -6.19 -11.56
CA SER A 50 -10.89 -6.04 -11.82
C SER A 50 -11.37 -4.60 -11.59
N SER A 51 -10.88 -3.96 -10.52
CA SER A 51 -11.24 -2.60 -10.12
C SER A 51 -10.65 -1.52 -11.02
N LEU A 52 -9.51 -1.78 -11.67
CA LEU A 52 -8.81 -0.82 -12.54
C LEU A 52 -9.15 -0.96 -14.01
N ARG A 53 -9.74 -2.07 -14.45
CA ARG A 53 -10.04 -2.36 -15.86
C ARG A 53 -10.80 -1.24 -16.57
N SER A 54 -11.72 -0.57 -15.89
CA SER A 54 -12.50 0.54 -16.46
C SER A 54 -11.99 1.92 -16.05
N LYS A 55 -10.90 2.01 -15.28
CA LYS A 55 -10.41 3.25 -14.66
C LYS A 55 -9.07 3.70 -15.23
N LEU A 56 -8.35 2.83 -15.93
CA LEU A 56 -7.07 3.13 -16.56
C LEU A 56 -7.16 3.05 -18.09
N PRO A 57 -6.31 3.79 -18.81
CA PRO A 57 -6.15 3.59 -20.25
C PRO A 57 -5.75 2.14 -20.57
N ASP A 58 -6.25 1.58 -21.69
CA ASP A 58 -6.02 0.17 -22.09
C ASP A 58 -4.53 -0.21 -22.11
N ARG A 59 -3.68 0.72 -22.58
CA ARG A 59 -2.22 0.53 -22.60
C ARG A 59 -1.64 0.39 -21.20
N THR A 60 -2.04 1.28 -20.29
CA THR A 60 -1.60 1.27 -18.88
C THR A 60 -2.11 0.01 -18.16
N TYR A 61 -3.34 -0.39 -18.44
CA TYR A 61 -3.93 -1.61 -17.90
C TYR A 61 -3.20 -2.87 -18.37
N SER A 62 -2.90 -2.97 -19.67
CA SER A 62 -2.17 -4.12 -20.24
C SER A 62 -0.76 -4.24 -19.66
N ASP A 63 -0.06 -3.09 -19.51
CA ASP A 63 1.25 -3.04 -18.87
C ASP A 63 1.18 -3.47 -17.39
N LEU A 64 0.12 -3.08 -16.67
CA LEU A 64 -0.14 -3.47 -15.28
C LEU A 64 -0.39 -4.97 -15.13
N ASP A 65 -1.24 -5.57 -15.96
CA ASP A 65 -1.55 -6.99 -15.88
C ASP A 65 -0.32 -7.87 -16.10
N ALA A 66 0.51 -7.50 -17.09
CA ALA A 66 1.77 -8.15 -17.41
C ALA A 66 2.85 -7.96 -16.32
N ASN A 67 2.91 -6.78 -15.70
CA ASN A 67 3.99 -6.40 -14.78
C ASN A 67 3.45 -5.92 -13.42
N PHE A 68 2.51 -6.66 -12.83
CA PHE A 68 1.84 -6.27 -11.58
C PHE A 68 2.77 -6.05 -10.37
N LYS A 69 4.08 -6.33 -10.51
CA LYS A 69 5.09 -6.03 -9.50
C LYS A 69 5.42 -4.54 -9.52
N PHE A 70 5.10 -3.87 -8.40
CA PHE A 70 5.26 -2.43 -8.09
C PHE A 70 6.38 -1.65 -8.78
N ILE A 71 7.56 -2.24 -8.97
CA ILE A 71 8.79 -1.48 -9.21
C ILE A 71 9.09 -1.32 -10.71
N GLU A 72 8.75 -2.31 -11.53
CA GLU A 72 9.12 -2.31 -12.95
C GLU A 72 8.32 -1.31 -13.80
N PRO A 73 6.99 -1.16 -13.62
CA PRO A 73 6.21 -0.15 -14.33
C PRO A 73 6.59 1.30 -13.97
N LEU A 74 6.90 1.54 -12.68
CA LEU A 74 7.34 2.84 -12.17
C LEU A 74 8.64 3.30 -12.84
N ARG A 75 9.60 2.39 -13.01
CA ARG A 75 10.93 2.71 -13.54
C ARG A 75 10.93 2.98 -15.06
N GLN A 76 9.92 2.49 -15.78
CA GLN A 76 9.86 2.61 -17.24
C GLN A 76 9.20 3.92 -17.72
N GLY A 77 8.75 4.79 -16.81
CA GLY A 77 8.21 6.13 -17.15
C GLY A 77 6.94 6.12 -17.98
N ARG A 78 6.19 5.00 -17.99
CA ARG A 78 5.01 4.83 -18.85
C ARG A 78 3.71 5.34 -18.24
N TRP A 79 3.67 5.50 -16.92
CA TRP A 79 2.47 5.84 -16.18
C TRP A 79 2.41 7.35 -15.94
N SER A 80 1.21 7.92 -15.92
CA SER A 80 1.04 9.28 -15.40
C SER A 80 1.00 9.24 -13.87
N GLU A 81 1.32 10.37 -13.23
CA GLU A 81 1.11 10.56 -11.78
C GLU A 81 -0.33 10.21 -11.37
N LYS A 82 -1.31 10.62 -12.18
CA LYS A 82 -2.73 10.33 -11.94
C LYS A 82 -3.04 8.84 -11.97
N ASP A 83 -2.47 8.11 -12.93
CA ASP A 83 -2.66 6.65 -13.04
C ASP A 83 -2.00 5.94 -11.85
N LEU A 84 -0.81 6.39 -11.44
CA LEU A 84 -0.11 5.86 -10.28
C LEU A 84 -0.88 6.09 -8.98
N GLN A 85 -1.36 7.31 -8.76
CA GLN A 85 -2.20 7.63 -7.62
C GLN A 85 -3.46 6.75 -7.62
N LYS A 86 -4.12 6.60 -8.76
CA LYS A 86 -5.32 5.76 -8.88
C LYS A 86 -5.03 4.29 -8.57
N PHE A 87 -3.90 3.78 -9.05
CA PHE A 87 -3.46 2.43 -8.74
C PHE A 87 -3.19 2.25 -7.26
N LEU A 88 -2.45 3.15 -6.60
CA LEU A 88 -2.14 3.08 -5.17
C LEU A 88 -3.42 3.13 -4.32
N GLU A 89 -4.39 3.98 -4.67
CA GLU A 89 -5.71 4.03 -4.02
C GLU A 89 -6.46 2.70 -4.13
N VAL A 90 -6.53 2.13 -5.33
CA VAL A 90 -7.24 0.87 -5.58
C VAL A 90 -6.50 -0.30 -4.96
N TYR A 91 -5.18 -0.33 -5.03
CA TYR A 91 -4.35 -1.36 -4.41
C TYR A 91 -4.52 -1.38 -2.89
N THR A 92 -4.51 -0.21 -2.25
CA THR A 92 -4.71 -0.09 -0.80
C THR A 92 -6.10 -0.56 -0.40
N SER A 93 -7.15 -0.08 -1.08
CA SER A 93 -8.54 -0.40 -0.73
C SER A 93 -8.97 -1.83 -1.08
N SER A 94 -8.35 -2.45 -2.09
CA SER A 94 -8.65 -3.83 -2.49
C SER A 94 -8.34 -4.86 -1.40
N ALA A 95 -7.40 -4.54 -0.49
CA ALA A 95 -7.07 -5.38 0.65
C ALA A 95 -8.29 -5.69 1.53
N SER A 96 -9.19 -4.72 1.74
CA SER A 96 -10.39 -4.91 2.56
C SER A 96 -11.35 -6.01 2.03
N HIS A 97 -11.20 -6.41 0.76
CA HIS A 97 -12.02 -7.46 0.15
C HIS A 97 -11.41 -8.86 0.29
N MET A 98 -10.12 -8.97 0.64
CA MET A 98 -9.42 -10.26 0.73
C MET A 98 -9.85 -11.03 1.97
N GLN A 99 -9.83 -12.37 1.87
CA GLN A 99 -10.19 -13.22 3.00
C GLN A 99 -9.30 -12.99 4.23
N LEU A 100 -7.99 -12.77 4.02
CA LEU A 100 -7.02 -12.52 5.09
C LEU A 100 -7.46 -11.34 5.97
N PHE A 101 -7.71 -10.18 5.37
CA PHE A 101 -8.06 -8.95 6.08
C PHE A 101 -9.49 -8.93 6.62
N ARG A 102 -10.42 -9.66 5.99
CA ARG A 102 -11.77 -9.83 6.57
C ARG A 102 -11.76 -10.68 7.84
N SER A 103 -10.74 -11.55 7.99
CA SER A 103 -10.60 -12.42 9.16
C SER A 103 -9.83 -11.75 10.30
N ASP A 104 -9.06 -10.70 9.99
CA ASP A 104 -8.21 -9.97 10.94
C ASP A 104 -8.27 -8.46 10.66
N SER A 105 -9.08 -7.75 11.45
CA SER A 105 -9.26 -6.30 11.33
C SER A 105 -8.02 -5.51 11.75
N HIS A 106 -7.23 -6.02 12.70
CA HIS A 106 -5.98 -5.38 13.13
C HIS A 106 -4.98 -5.38 11.98
N LEU A 107 -4.84 -6.52 11.30
CA LEU A 107 -3.95 -6.63 10.14
C LEU A 107 -4.36 -5.67 9.00
N LEU A 108 -5.66 -5.41 8.84
CA LEU A 108 -6.15 -4.42 7.88
C LEU A 108 -5.75 -2.99 8.27
N GLU A 109 -5.88 -2.62 9.55
CA GLU A 109 -5.42 -1.31 10.06
C GLU A 109 -3.91 -1.12 9.83
N VAL A 110 -3.11 -2.17 10.10
CA VAL A 110 -1.66 -2.17 9.88
C VAL A 110 -1.34 -1.98 8.39
N TRP A 111 -2.07 -2.65 7.51
CA TRP A 111 -1.94 -2.49 6.06
C TRP A 111 -2.26 -1.07 5.59
N GLU A 112 -3.38 -0.50 6.02
CA GLU A 112 -3.80 0.84 5.62
C GLU A 112 -2.78 1.89 6.06
N ARG A 113 -2.26 1.77 7.29
CA ARG A 113 -1.22 2.64 7.83
C ARG A 113 0.10 2.51 7.07
N TYR A 114 0.50 1.28 6.74
CA TYR A 114 1.67 1.01 5.89
C TYR A 114 1.52 1.65 4.51
N MET A 115 0.42 1.34 3.82
CA MET A 115 0.17 1.78 2.45
C MET A 115 -0.02 3.29 2.32
N SER A 116 -0.65 3.95 3.29
CA SER A 116 -0.78 5.41 3.32
C SER A 116 0.60 6.09 3.30
N THR A 117 1.53 5.54 4.07
CA THR A 117 2.90 6.05 4.13
C THR A 117 3.68 5.73 2.86
N MET A 118 3.65 4.47 2.43
CA MET A 118 4.35 4.02 1.22
C MET A 118 3.85 4.74 -0.04
N SER A 119 2.55 4.96 -0.17
CA SER A 119 1.98 5.70 -1.31
C SER A 119 2.53 7.12 -1.38
N SER A 120 2.64 7.79 -0.23
CA SER A 120 3.23 9.13 -0.15
C SER A 120 4.71 9.15 -0.56
N PHE A 121 5.46 8.10 -0.24
CA PHE A 121 6.86 7.96 -0.66
C PHE A 121 6.99 7.66 -2.16
N ILE A 122 6.22 6.68 -2.65
CA ILE A 122 6.23 6.26 -4.05
C ILE A 122 5.88 7.42 -4.97
N LEU A 123 4.82 8.19 -4.65
CA LEU A 123 4.44 9.37 -5.43
C LEU A 123 5.58 10.40 -5.47
N LYS A 124 6.20 10.71 -4.33
CA LYS A 124 7.33 11.66 -4.29
C LYS A 124 8.54 11.19 -5.08
N MET A 125 8.88 9.90 -5.01
CA MET A 125 9.99 9.32 -5.78
C MET A 125 9.69 9.30 -7.28
N PHE A 126 8.42 9.15 -7.67
CA PHE A 126 8.00 9.20 -9.06
C PHE A 126 8.18 10.59 -9.70
N HIS A 127 8.27 11.65 -8.89
CA HIS A 127 8.48 13.03 -9.31
C HIS A 127 9.95 13.48 -9.39
N GLN A 128 10.91 12.61 -9.03
CA GLN A 128 12.35 12.90 -9.11
C GLN A 128 12.99 12.17 -10.29
#